data_AF-K1YY94-F1
#
_entry.id   AF-K1YY94-F1
#
_cell.length_a   1.000
_cell.length_b   1.000
_cell.length_c   1.000
_cell.angle_alpha   90.00
_cell.angle_beta   90.00
_cell.angle_gamma   90.00
#
_symmetry.space_group_name_H-M   'P 1'
#
loop_
_entity.id
_entity.type
_entity.pdbx_description
1 polymer ?
#
loop_
_entity_poly.entity_id
_entity_poly.type
_entity_poly.pdbx_seq_one_letter_code
_entity_poly.pdbx_strand_id
1 'polypeptide(L)'
;MHTTLDTCGWAPWPDIEKLLEVVDLVLFDIKHLDASMHREAAGHDNLLILENARKISKLKPMRIRVPLVPGFNDSPEAVSAIAAFVKSELGSRDIDLLAYNRMGEVKYDFLEKSCVPLPSQSEDHLRMLESILGGQSAVPE
;
A
#
# COMPACT_ATOMS: atom_id res chain seq x y z
N MET A 1 -15.32 -21.43 -2.97
CA MET A 1 -14.84 -20.46 -1.96
C MET A 1 -13.70 -19.71 -2.62
N HIS A 2 -13.69 -18.38 -2.57
CA HIS A 2 -12.62 -17.55 -3.11
C HIS A 2 -11.81 -16.99 -1.94
N THR A 3 -10.48 -17.09 -1.97
CA THR A 3 -9.60 -16.69 -0.86
C THR A 3 -8.73 -15.50 -1.24
N THR A 4 -8.63 -14.54 -0.32
CA THR A 4 -7.85 -13.32 -0.51
C THR A 4 -6.81 -13.20 0.59
N LEU A 5 -5.57 -12.90 0.22
CA LEU A 5 -4.49 -12.57 1.16
C LEU A 5 -4.29 -11.05 1.18
N ASP A 6 -4.43 -10.44 2.37
CA ASP A 6 -4.09 -9.04 2.60
C ASP A 6 -2.73 -8.95 3.32
N THR A 7 -1.74 -8.34 2.68
CA THR A 7 -0.35 -8.37 3.15
C THR A 7 0.48 -7.19 2.65
N CYS A 8 1.53 -6.85 3.40
CA CYS A 8 2.62 -5.99 2.91
C CYS A 8 3.77 -6.78 2.27
N GLY A 9 3.71 -8.12 2.29
CA GLY A 9 4.74 -8.97 1.67
C GLY A 9 6.08 -9.01 2.40
N TRP A 10 6.17 -8.57 3.66
CA TRP A 10 7.39 -8.67 4.46
C TRP A 10 7.52 -10.04 5.11
N ALA A 11 7.87 -11.06 4.31
CA ALA A 11 8.11 -12.42 4.78
C ALA A 11 9.12 -13.14 3.85
N PRO A 12 9.77 -14.23 4.30
CA PRO A 12 10.57 -15.08 3.44
C PRO A 12 9.75 -15.60 2.25
N TRP A 13 10.37 -15.63 1.06
CA TRP A 13 9.70 -16.12 -0.15
C TRP A 13 9.07 -17.51 0.00
N PRO A 14 9.72 -18.53 0.61
CA PRO A 14 9.14 -19.86 0.72
C PRO A 14 7.80 -19.90 1.47
N ASP A 15 7.61 -19.02 2.45
CA ASP A 15 6.37 -18.94 3.22
C ASP A 15 5.25 -18.32 2.39
N ILE A 16 5.57 -17.24 1.65
CA ILE A 16 4.62 -16.60 0.72
C ILE A 16 4.24 -17.59 -0.37
N GLU A 17 5.22 -18.21 -1.04
CA GLU A 17 5.02 -19.16 -2.13
C GLU A 17 4.06 -20.28 -1.76
N LYS A 18 4.25 -20.88 -0.57
CA LYS A 18 3.36 -21.90 -0.03
C LYS A 18 1.94 -21.38 0.22
N LEU A 19 1.79 -20.14 0.71
CA LEU A 19 0.47 -19.53 0.90
C LEU A 19 -0.24 -19.28 -0.44
N LEU A 20 0.50 -18.91 -1.49
CA LEU A 20 -0.09 -18.64 -2.80
C LEU A 20 -0.78 -19.89 -3.40
N GLU A 21 -0.46 -21.11 -2.97
CA GLU A 21 -1.14 -22.33 -3.43
C GLU A 21 -2.64 -22.35 -3.11
N VAL A 22 -3.04 -21.66 -2.03
CA VAL A 22 -4.42 -21.62 -1.52
C VAL A 22 -5.06 -20.23 -1.56
N VAL A 23 -4.43 -19.28 -2.26
CA VAL A 23 -4.87 -17.89 -2.40
C VAL A 23 -5.25 -17.59 -3.85
N ASP A 24 -6.41 -16.98 -4.07
CA ASP A 24 -6.90 -16.60 -5.40
C ASP A 24 -6.53 -15.16 -5.77
N LEU A 25 -6.52 -14.24 -4.79
CA LEU A 25 -6.22 -12.81 -4.96
C LEU A 25 -5.30 -12.29 -3.86
N VAL A 26 -4.37 -11.40 -4.21
CA VAL A 26 -3.54 -10.69 -3.23
C VAL A 26 -3.90 -9.20 -3.19
N LEU A 27 -4.24 -8.70 -2.01
CA LEU A 27 -4.25 -7.28 -1.69
C LEU A 27 -2.87 -6.94 -1.14
N PHE A 28 -2.14 -6.05 -1.82
CA PHE A 28 -0.74 -5.79 -1.52
C PHE A 28 -0.48 -4.33 -1.19
N ASP A 29 0.02 -4.07 0.01
CA ASP A 29 0.36 -2.73 0.45
C ASP A 29 1.72 -2.27 -0.12
N ILE A 30 1.73 -1.14 -0.83
CA ILE A 30 2.96 -0.37 -1.11
C ILE A 30 2.87 0.95 -0.35
N LYS A 31 3.77 1.11 0.63
CA LYS A 31 3.77 2.28 1.53
C LYS A 31 4.66 3.40 1.01
N HIS A 32 5.88 3.07 0.59
CA HIS A 32 6.83 4.03 0.03
C HIS A 32 7.86 3.29 -0.83
N LEU A 33 8.38 3.92 -1.89
CA LEU A 33 9.42 3.33 -2.75
C LEU A 33 10.84 3.64 -2.29
N ASP A 34 11.06 4.78 -1.64
CA ASP A 34 12.33 5.08 -0.98
C ASP A 34 12.53 4.19 0.27
N ALA A 35 13.64 3.47 0.29
CA ALA A 35 13.98 2.52 1.36
C ALA A 35 14.26 3.19 2.71
N SER A 36 14.82 4.40 2.70
CA SER A 36 15.14 5.15 3.93
C SER A 36 13.87 5.69 4.59
N MET A 37 12.97 6.29 3.81
CA MET A 37 11.66 6.75 4.27
C MET A 37 10.81 5.57 4.76
N HIS A 38 10.82 4.45 4.04
CA HIS A 38 10.11 3.26 4.47
C HIS A 38 10.64 2.73 5.82
N ARG A 39 11.97 2.72 6.00
CA ARG A 39 12.59 2.29 7.27
C ARG A 39 12.27 3.22 8.42
N GLU A 40 12.30 4.53 8.19
CA GLU A 40 11.96 5.52 9.21
C GLU A 40 10.53 5.33 9.72
N ALA A 41 9.57 5.11 8.81
CA ALA A 41 8.16 4.97 9.17
C ALA A 41 7.77 3.57 9.68
N ALA A 42 8.33 2.50 9.11
CA ALA A 42 7.89 1.12 9.34
C ALA A 42 8.92 0.24 10.10
N GLY A 43 10.11 0.77 10.40
CA GLY A 43 11.18 0.06 11.11
C GLY A 43 12.05 -0.86 10.23
N HIS A 44 11.66 -1.08 8.98
CA HIS A 44 12.37 -1.93 8.01
C HIS A 44 12.37 -1.30 6.62
N ASP A 45 13.39 -1.57 5.80
CA ASP A 45 13.33 -1.17 4.39
C ASP A 45 12.34 -2.01 3.58
N ASN A 46 12.12 -1.58 2.34
CA ASN A 46 11.12 -2.16 1.45
C ASN A 46 11.72 -3.13 0.41
N LEU A 47 13.02 -3.46 0.45
CA LEU A 47 13.65 -4.21 -0.63
C LEU A 47 13.05 -5.60 -0.78
N LEU A 48 12.91 -6.34 0.32
CA LEU A 48 12.26 -7.65 0.35
C LEU A 48 10.78 -7.56 -0.07
N ILE A 49 10.08 -6.51 0.39
CA ILE A 49 8.67 -6.25 0.08
C ILE A 49 8.48 -6.09 -1.44
N LEU A 50 9.29 -5.22 -2.07
CA LEU A 50 9.22 -4.96 -3.50
C LEU A 50 9.70 -6.15 -4.34
N GLU A 51 10.64 -6.95 -3.84
CA GLU A 51 11.03 -8.22 -4.48
C GLU A 51 9.88 -9.22 -4.46
N ASN A 52 9.22 -9.40 -3.31
CA ASN A 52 8.07 -10.28 -3.17
C ASN A 52 6.90 -9.81 -4.02
N ALA A 53 6.61 -8.51 -4.09
CA ALA A 53 5.59 -7.96 -4.97
C ALA A 53 5.80 -8.39 -6.43
N ARG A 54 7.04 -8.27 -6.96
CA ARG A 54 7.39 -8.68 -8.33
C ARG A 54 7.27 -10.18 -8.57
N LYS A 55 7.47 -11.00 -7.55
CA LYS A 55 7.32 -12.46 -7.67
C LYS A 55 5.85 -12.86 -7.61
N ILE A 56 5.08 -12.29 -6.68
CA ILE A 56 3.63 -12.53 -6.54
C ILE A 56 2.90 -12.11 -7.82
N SER A 57 3.24 -10.95 -8.40
CA SER A 57 2.54 -10.43 -9.59
C SER A 57 2.63 -11.35 -10.81
N LYS A 58 3.64 -12.23 -10.86
CA LYS A 58 3.81 -13.23 -11.92
C LYS A 58 2.97 -14.49 -11.70
N LEU A 59 2.50 -14.71 -10.47
CA LEU A 59 1.84 -15.95 -10.05
C LEU A 59 0.36 -15.77 -9.73
N LYS A 60 -0.03 -14.59 -9.24
CA LYS A 60 -1.39 -14.30 -8.78
C LYS A 60 -1.86 -12.91 -9.20
N PRO A 61 -3.17 -12.73 -9.44
CA PRO A 61 -3.78 -11.41 -9.51
C PRO A 61 -3.47 -10.58 -8.26
N MET A 62 -3.17 -9.30 -8.46
CA MET A 62 -2.85 -8.36 -7.39
C MET A 62 -3.65 -7.07 -7.52
N ARG A 63 -4.25 -6.64 -6.42
CA ARG A 63 -4.76 -5.28 -6.24
C ARG A 63 -3.84 -4.53 -5.28
N ILE A 64 -3.24 -3.45 -5.77
CA ILE A 64 -2.28 -2.68 -4.99
C ILE A 64 -3.03 -1.68 -4.13
N ARG A 65 -2.59 -1.54 -2.88
CA ARG A 65 -3.15 -0.63 -1.91
C ARG A 65 -2.07 0.32 -1.44
N VAL A 66 -2.40 1.59 -1.38
CA VAL A 66 -1.49 2.65 -0.91
C VAL A 66 -2.17 3.36 0.24
N PRO A 67 -1.88 2.96 1.50
CA PRO A 67 -2.25 3.74 2.66
C PRO A 67 -1.57 5.11 2.59
N LEU A 68 -2.34 6.15 2.31
CA LEU A 68 -1.85 7.52 2.27
C LEU A 68 -1.69 8.03 3.69
N VAL A 69 -0.55 8.65 3.96
CA VAL A 69 -0.16 9.25 5.23
C VAL A 69 0.27 10.68 4.95
N PRO A 70 -0.39 11.68 5.55
CA PRO A 70 -0.08 13.09 5.37
C PRO A 70 1.39 13.42 5.58
N GLY A 71 2.02 14.04 4.59
CA GLY A 71 3.43 14.47 4.63
C GLY A 71 4.44 13.34 4.45
N PHE A 72 3.99 12.10 4.21
CA PHE A 72 4.87 10.95 4.02
C PHE A 72 4.85 10.41 2.60
N ASN A 73 3.67 10.02 2.10
CA ASN A 73 3.51 9.41 0.77
C ASN A 73 2.30 9.95 0.00
N ASP A 74 1.73 11.08 0.44
CA ASP A 74 0.56 11.71 -0.17
C ASP A 74 0.90 12.93 -1.04
N SER A 75 2.12 12.99 -1.56
CA SER A 75 2.49 13.95 -2.60
C SER A 75 2.17 13.40 -4.01
N PRO A 76 1.89 14.28 -4.99
CA PRO A 76 1.73 13.88 -6.38
C PRO A 76 2.91 13.08 -6.93
N GLU A 77 4.13 13.43 -6.51
CA GLU A 77 5.37 12.76 -6.92
C GLU A 77 5.46 11.34 -6.36
N ALA A 78 5.13 11.16 -5.08
CA ALA A 78 5.14 9.85 -4.44
C ALA A 78 4.09 8.93 -5.08
N VAL A 79 2.87 9.42 -5.29
CA VAL A 79 1.79 8.66 -5.93
C VAL A 79 2.14 8.33 -7.38
N SER A 80 2.69 9.28 -8.14
CA SER A 80 3.15 9.04 -9.52
C SER A 80 4.25 7.98 -9.59
N ALA A 81 5.20 8.02 -8.66
CA ALA A 81 6.28 7.04 -8.60
C ALA A 81 5.75 5.63 -8.29
N ILE A 82 4.83 5.50 -7.33
CA ILE A 82 4.16 4.23 -7.03
C ILE A 82 3.38 3.73 -8.25
N ALA A 83 2.60 4.58 -8.90
CA ALA A 83 1.84 4.22 -10.09
C ALA A 83 2.75 3.74 -11.24
N ALA A 84 3.87 4.43 -11.45
CA ALA A 84 4.87 4.04 -12.44
C ALA A 84 5.47 2.67 -12.12
N PHE A 85 5.89 2.44 -10.87
CA PHE A 85 6.43 1.16 -10.41
C PHE A 85 5.44 0.02 -10.60
N VAL A 86 4.18 0.18 -10.16
CA VAL A 86 3.14 -0.85 -10.28
C VAL A 86 2.92 -1.20 -11.74
N LYS A 87 2.82 -0.19 -12.61
CA LYS A 87 2.63 -0.40 -14.05
C LYS A 87 3.81 -1.09 -14.71
N SER A 88 5.05 -0.69 -14.40
CA SER A 88 6.25 -1.19 -15.09
C SER A 88 6.72 -2.53 -14.55
N GLU A 89 6.66 -2.75 -13.23
CA GLU A 89 7.25 -3.91 -12.58
C GLU A 89 6.23 -5.01 -12.24
N LEU A 90 4.98 -4.63 -11.94
CA LEU A 90 3.95 -5.56 -11.50
C LEU A 90 2.94 -5.89 -12.59
N GLY A 91 2.85 -5.06 -13.64
CA GLY A 91 1.89 -5.26 -14.74
C GLY A 91 0.42 -5.06 -14.34
N SER A 92 0.15 -4.64 -13.10
CA SER A 92 -1.19 -4.28 -12.62
C SER A 92 -1.49 -2.82 -12.91
N ARG A 93 -2.78 -2.48 -13.00
CA ARG A 93 -3.29 -1.10 -13.06
C ARG A 93 -4.20 -0.76 -11.88
N ASP A 94 -4.49 -1.74 -11.03
CA ASP A 94 -5.47 -1.60 -9.97
C ASP A 94 -4.76 -1.12 -8.70
N ILE A 95 -4.86 0.18 -8.45
CA ILE A 95 -4.29 0.86 -7.28
C ILE A 95 -5.42 1.53 -6.50
N ASP A 96 -5.56 1.19 -5.23
CA ASP A 96 -6.44 1.88 -4.29
C ASP A 96 -5.63 2.85 -3.44
N LEU A 97 -5.97 4.14 -3.49
CA LEU A 97 -5.49 5.10 -2.52
C LEU A 97 -6.39 5.05 -1.29
N LEU A 98 -5.81 4.81 -0.12
CA LEU A 98 -6.56 4.69 1.13
C LEU A 98 -6.24 5.89 2.01
N ALA A 99 -7.18 6.82 2.12
CA ALA A 99 -7.00 8.02 2.94
C ALA A 99 -6.73 7.67 4.41
N TYR A 100 -5.85 8.45 5.05
CA TYR A 100 -5.56 8.30 6.46
C TYR A 100 -6.83 8.54 7.29
N ASN A 101 -7.10 7.65 8.24
CA ASN A 101 -8.16 7.84 9.22
C ASN A 101 -7.60 7.68 10.64
N ARG A 102 -8.19 8.42 11.57
CA ARG A 102 -7.71 8.55 12.96
C ARG A 102 -8.25 7.46 13.89
N MET A 103 -8.91 6.42 13.37
CA MET A 103 -9.54 5.37 14.19
C MET A 103 -8.53 4.58 15.04
N GLY A 104 -7.26 4.56 14.63
CA GLY A 104 -6.19 3.87 15.36
C GLY A 104 -5.62 4.64 16.55
N GLU A 105 -5.85 5.96 16.67
CA GLU A 105 -5.18 6.80 17.66
C GLU A 105 -5.51 6.37 19.10
N VAL A 106 -6.76 5.98 19.37
CA VAL A 106 -7.19 5.48 20.69
C VAL A 106 -6.39 4.24 21.16
N LYS A 107 -5.80 3.47 20.23
CA LYS A 107 -4.96 2.31 20.60
C LYS A 107 -3.65 2.74 21.24
N TYR A 108 -3.15 3.93 20.95
CA TYR A 108 -1.94 4.46 21.59
C TYR A 108 -2.19 4.77 23.06
N ASP A 109 -3.37 5.31 23.40
CA ASP A 109 -3.78 5.55 24.77
C ASP A 109 -3.81 4.24 25.58
N PHE A 110 -4.40 3.18 25.01
CA PHE A 110 -4.43 1.85 25.64
C PHE A 110 -3.05 1.21 25.81
N LEU A 111 -2.06 1.63 25.02
CA LEU A 111 -0.68 1.15 25.09
C LEU A 111 0.24 2.09 25.89
N GLU A 112 -0.32 3.16 26.47
CA GLU A 112 0.44 4.21 27.16
C GLU A 112 1.55 4.81 26.29
N LYS A 113 1.30 4.93 24.98
CA LYS A 113 2.22 5.49 23.99
C LYS A 113 1.75 6.85 23.51
N SER A 114 2.70 7.70 23.17
CA SER A 114 2.40 8.97 22.50
C SER A 114 2.04 8.72 21.03
N CYS A 115 0.96 9.35 20.57
CA CYS A 115 0.57 9.41 19.16
C CYS A 115 0.75 10.84 18.65
N VAL A 116 1.44 11.00 17.53
CA VAL A 116 1.51 12.30 16.84
C VAL A 116 0.25 12.44 15.97
N PRO A 117 -0.64 13.40 16.24
CA PRO A 117 -1.84 13.58 15.42
C PRO A 117 -1.45 14.07 14.03
N LEU A 118 -2.00 13.41 13.01
CA LEU A 118 -1.81 13.80 11.62
C LEU A 118 -3.03 14.59 11.12
N PRO A 119 -2.82 15.58 10.23
CA PRO A 119 -3.91 16.37 9.66
C PRO A 119 -4.81 15.50 8.78
N SER A 120 -6.09 15.85 8.68
CA SER A 120 -6.99 15.25 7.68
C SER A 120 -6.59 15.71 6.28
N GLN A 121 -6.64 14.80 5.32
CA GLN A 121 -6.47 15.12 3.90
C GLN A 121 -7.79 15.65 3.35
N SER A 122 -7.77 16.72 2.56
CA SER A 122 -9.00 17.24 1.96
C SER A 122 -9.48 16.34 0.82
N GLU A 123 -10.78 16.32 0.59
CA GLU A 123 -11.39 15.60 -0.55
C GLU A 123 -10.79 16.06 -1.89
N ASP A 124 -10.53 17.36 -2.06
CA ASP A 124 -9.91 17.91 -3.27
C ASP A 124 -8.48 17.38 -3.47
N HIS A 125 -7.71 17.24 -2.39
CA HIS A 125 -6.37 16.66 -2.43
C HIS A 125 -6.42 15.19 -2.84
N LEU A 126 -7.31 14.41 -2.22
CA LEU A 126 -7.49 12.99 -2.54
C LEU A 126 -7.93 12.79 -4.00
N ARG A 127 -8.90 13.56 -4.48
CA ARG A 127 -9.34 13.54 -5.89
C ARG A 127 -8.21 13.89 -6.86
N MET A 128 -7.36 14.85 -6.47
CA MET A 128 -6.19 15.20 -7.26
C MET A 128 -5.21 14.03 -7.34
N LEU A 129 -4.92 13.34 -6.22
CA LEU A 129 -4.06 12.15 -6.22
C LEU A 129 -4.67 10.99 -7.00
N GLU A 130 -5.97 10.75 -6.90
CA GLU A 130 -6.68 9.74 -7.70
C GLU A 130 -6.57 10.04 -9.21
N SER A 131 -6.62 11.32 -9.61
CA SER A 131 -6.49 11.71 -11.03
C SER A 131 -5.14 11.30 -11.64
N ILE A 132 -4.09 11.18 -10.82
CA ILE A 132 -2.75 10.75 -11.23
C ILE A 132 -2.73 9.28 -11.66
N LEU A 133 -3.56 8.44 -11.02
CA LEU A 133 -3.71 7.03 -11.38
C LEU A 133 -4.37 6.85 -12.76
N GLY A 134 -5.05 7.89 -13.26
CA GLY A 134 -5.73 7.93 -14.54
C GLY A 134 -7.23 7.65 -14.39
N GLY A 135 -8.06 8.64 -14.72
CA GLY A 135 -9.51 8.69 -14.48
C GLY A 135 -10.27 7.38 -14.67
N GLN A 136 -10.42 6.64 -13.58
CA GLN A 136 -11.46 5.64 -13.36
C GLN A 136 -11.87 5.80 -11.90
N SER A 137 -12.94 6.57 -11.72
CA SER A 137 -13.76 6.50 -10.52
C SER A 137 -14.28 5.07 -10.41
N ALA A 138 -13.84 4.36 -9.38
CA ALA A 138 -14.46 3.15 -8.92
C ALA A 138 -14.49 3.21 -7.39
N VAL A 139 -15.39 4.05 -6.87
CA VAL A 139 -16.02 3.77 -5.59
C VAL A 139 -17.20 2.86 -5.92
N PRO A 140 -17.16 1.55 -5.64
CA PRO A 140 -18.38 0.76 -5.55
C PRO A 140 -19.06 1.10 -4.23
N GLU A 141 -20.39 1.23 -4.29
CA GLU A 141 -21.32 1.41 -3.16
C GLU A 141 -21.11 0.39 -2.02
#